data_AF-T1G0I2-F1
#
_entry.id   AF-T1G0I2-F1
#
_cell.length_a   1.000
_cell.length_b   1.000
_cell.length_c   1.000
_cell.angle_alpha   90.00
_cell.angle_beta   90.00
_cell.angle_gamma   90.00
#
_symmetry.space_group_name_H-M   'P 1'
#
loop_
_entity.id
_entity.type
_entity.pdbx_description
1 polymer ?
#
loop_
_entity_poly.entity_id
_entity_poly.type
_entity_poly.pdbx_seq_one_letter_code
_entity_poly.pdbx_strand_id
1 'polypeptide(L)'
;QMNQSANFLWRLSRSTYLHSQSTKDKGVKKKLLYESVKLAERALSLDNNCPDAHKWYAITLGSTNDYESSTNKIKNGYLFKEHIEMSISLNPTDPANHYLLGRWCYGVCMLSWMERKIASSLFASPPVSTIDESLNHFLQVCHLSLLFITILRPIFYLKNMD
;
A
#
# COMPACT_ATOMS: atom_id res chain seq x y z
N GLN A 1 -19.71 -19.86 5.62
CA GLN A 1 -18.25 -20.06 5.39
C GLN A 1 -17.58 -18.94 4.57
N MET A 2 -18.30 -18.05 3.85
CA MET A 2 -17.69 -16.95 3.08
C MET A 2 -16.94 -15.88 3.90
N ASN A 3 -17.33 -15.64 5.16
CA ASN A 3 -16.72 -14.62 6.04
C ASN A 3 -15.29 -14.94 6.52
N GLN A 4 -14.65 -16.01 6.01
CA GLN A 4 -13.31 -16.44 6.41
C GLN A 4 -12.40 -16.75 5.22
N SER A 5 -12.59 -16.10 4.07
CA SER A 5 -11.58 -16.16 2.99
C SER A 5 -10.72 -14.89 3.02
N ALA A 6 -9.42 -15.02 2.79
CA ALA A 6 -8.52 -13.88 2.63
C ALA A 6 -9.04 -12.90 1.57
N ASN A 7 -9.57 -13.46 0.47
CA ASN A 7 -10.20 -12.74 -0.64
C ASN A 7 -11.36 -11.83 -0.22
N PHE A 8 -12.21 -12.31 0.68
CA PHE A 8 -13.30 -11.50 1.23
C PHE A 8 -12.77 -10.42 2.18
N LEU A 9 -11.83 -10.79 3.06
CA LEU A 9 -11.35 -9.89 4.11
C LEU A 9 -10.55 -8.69 3.58
N TRP A 10 -9.67 -8.87 2.59
CA TRP A 10 -8.95 -7.72 2.03
C TRP A 10 -9.92 -6.77 1.28
N ARG A 11 -10.96 -7.30 0.62
CA ARG A 11 -12.01 -6.49 -0.02
C ARG A 11 -12.83 -5.73 1.01
N LEU A 12 -13.15 -6.36 2.14
CA LEU A 12 -13.83 -5.71 3.26
C LEU A 12 -12.94 -4.62 3.87
N SER A 13 -11.66 -4.90 4.11
CA SER A 13 -10.67 -3.91 4.55
C SER A 13 -10.64 -2.69 3.63
N ARG A 14 -10.52 -2.91 2.31
CA ARG A 14 -10.62 -1.86 1.29
C ARG A 14 -11.91 -1.05 1.41
N SER A 15 -13.06 -1.70 1.54
CA SER A 15 -14.35 -1.01 1.64
C SER A 15 -14.43 -0.16 2.92
N THR A 16 -13.98 -0.70 4.05
CA THR A 16 -13.92 0.00 5.33
C THR A 16 -12.99 1.21 5.27
N TYR A 17 -11.84 1.07 4.60
CA TYR A 17 -10.93 2.18 4.31
C TYR A 17 -11.60 3.26 3.44
N LEU A 18 -12.25 2.88 2.34
CA LEU A 18 -12.94 3.86 1.48
C LEU A 18 -14.03 4.62 2.25
N HIS A 19 -14.72 3.95 3.18
CA HIS A 19 -15.66 4.60 4.10
C HIS A 19 -14.97 5.57 5.07
N SER A 20 -13.78 5.23 5.60
CA SER A 20 -13.02 6.18 6.43
C SER A 20 -12.63 7.45 5.67
N GLN A 21 -12.43 7.34 4.36
CA GLN A 21 -12.10 8.49 3.51
C GLN A 21 -13.32 9.35 3.16
N SER A 22 -14.53 8.80 3.18
CA SER A 22 -15.77 9.54 2.85
C SER A 22 -16.41 10.25 4.04
N THR A 23 -16.13 9.80 5.27
CA THR A 23 -16.67 10.44 6.48
C THR A 23 -15.92 11.72 6.86
N LYS A 24 -16.68 12.72 7.35
CA LYS A 24 -16.13 13.97 7.90
C LYS A 24 -15.85 13.88 9.40
N ASP A 25 -16.42 12.89 10.08
CA ASP A 25 -16.24 12.68 11.51
C ASP A 25 -14.85 12.06 11.78
N LYS A 26 -14.00 12.79 12.50
CA LYS A 26 -12.63 12.38 12.80
C LYS A 26 -12.56 11.14 13.70
N GLY A 27 -13.50 10.97 14.63
CA GLY A 27 -13.55 9.82 15.52
C GLY A 27 -13.97 8.55 14.77
N VAL A 28 -14.99 8.66 13.93
CA VAL A 28 -15.43 7.56 13.05
C VAL A 28 -14.33 7.22 12.04
N LYS A 29 -13.70 8.22 11.42
CA LYS A 29 -12.56 8.02 10.50
C LYS A 29 -11.44 7.22 11.16
N LYS A 30 -11.00 7.63 12.35
CA LYS A 30 -9.95 6.92 13.10
C LYS A 30 -10.37 5.47 13.36
N LYS A 31 -11.58 5.24 13.87
CA LYS A 31 -12.09 3.89 14.16
C LYS A 31 -12.07 2.98 12.92
N LEU A 32 -12.60 3.48 11.80
CA LEU A 32 -12.66 2.73 10.54
C LEU A 32 -11.25 2.41 9.99
N LEU A 33 -10.29 3.33 10.11
CA LEU A 33 -8.91 3.07 9.68
C LEU A 33 -8.30 1.90 10.44
N TYR A 34 -8.35 1.91 11.78
CA TYR A 34 -7.83 0.80 12.59
C TYR A 34 -8.61 -0.50 12.37
N GLU A 35 -9.92 -0.43 12.11
CA GLU A 35 -10.70 -1.61 11.73
C GLU A 35 -10.24 -2.19 10.38
N SER A 36 -9.97 -1.34 9.39
CA SER A 36 -9.46 -1.80 8.09
C SER A 36 -8.08 -2.46 8.20
N VAL A 37 -7.21 -1.97 9.07
CA VAL A 37 -5.90 -2.60 9.36
C VAL A 37 -6.10 -4.02 9.90
N LYS A 38 -6.95 -4.18 10.93
CA LYS A 38 -7.24 -5.51 11.52
C LYS A 38 -7.82 -6.49 10.51
N LEU A 39 -8.67 -6.00 9.60
CA LEU A 39 -9.25 -6.82 8.54
C LEU A 39 -8.19 -7.27 7.52
N ALA A 40 -7.27 -6.37 7.13
CA ALA A 40 -6.18 -6.72 6.23
C ALA A 40 -5.16 -7.66 6.88
N GLU A 41 -4.83 -7.44 8.16
CA GLU A 41 -3.97 -8.32 8.94
C GLU A 41 -4.56 -9.73 9.04
N ARG A 42 -5.88 -9.84 9.28
CA ARG A 42 -6.57 -11.13 9.26
C ARG A 42 -6.61 -11.75 7.86
N ALA A 43 -6.63 -10.96 6.79
CA ALA A 43 -6.52 -11.50 5.44
C ALA A 43 -5.15 -12.15 5.22
N LEU A 44 -4.07 -11.50 5.68
CA LEU A 44 -2.70 -12.02 5.62
C LEU A 44 -2.52 -13.28 6.45
N SER A 45 -3.13 -13.37 7.63
CA SER A 45 -3.03 -14.58 8.47
C SER A 45 -3.74 -15.80 7.87
N LEU A 46 -4.71 -15.58 6.98
CA LEU A 46 -5.37 -16.66 6.23
C LEU A 46 -4.62 -17.03 4.94
N ASP A 47 -4.02 -16.04 4.26
CA ASP A 47 -3.25 -16.24 3.04
C ASP A 47 -2.19 -15.15 2.87
N ASN A 48 -0.95 -15.49 3.25
CA ASN A 48 0.21 -14.62 3.12
C ASN A 48 0.81 -14.63 1.69
N ASN A 49 0.20 -15.35 0.74
CA ASN A 49 0.57 -15.29 -0.68
C ASN A 49 -0.45 -14.46 -1.49
N CYS A 50 -1.34 -13.73 -0.82
CA CYS A 50 -2.32 -12.87 -1.47
C CYS A 50 -1.75 -11.44 -1.69
N PRO A 51 -1.41 -11.03 -2.93
CA PRO A 51 -0.83 -9.71 -3.20
C PRO A 51 -1.75 -8.58 -2.75
N ASP A 52 -3.06 -8.71 -2.95
CA ASP A 52 -4.03 -7.69 -2.53
C ASP A 52 -4.10 -7.54 -1.01
N ALA A 53 -3.90 -8.61 -0.23
CA ALA A 53 -3.87 -8.53 1.22
C ALA A 53 -2.64 -7.74 1.70
N HIS A 54 -1.46 -7.99 1.12
CA HIS A 54 -0.25 -7.21 1.38
C HIS A 54 -0.42 -5.73 1.04
N LYS A 55 -0.93 -5.43 -0.17
CA LYS A 55 -1.20 -4.07 -0.63
C LYS A 55 -2.15 -3.31 0.30
N TRP A 56 -3.29 -3.91 0.64
CA TRP A 56 -4.29 -3.25 1.49
C TRP A 56 -3.85 -3.14 2.95
N TYR A 57 -3.06 -4.07 3.46
CA TYR A 57 -2.43 -3.92 4.77
C TYR A 57 -1.51 -2.70 4.79
N ALA A 58 -0.60 -2.57 3.81
CA ALA A 58 0.29 -1.41 3.72
C ALA A 58 -0.47 -0.08 3.60
N ILE A 59 -1.45 0.01 2.69
CA ILE A 59 -2.25 1.25 2.48
C ILE A 59 -2.96 1.68 3.77
N THR A 60 -3.61 0.73 4.44
CA THR A 60 -4.40 1.02 5.65
C THR A 60 -3.49 1.37 6.83
N LEU A 61 -2.36 0.66 7.00
CA LEU A 61 -1.35 0.96 8.01
C LEU A 61 -0.70 2.33 7.80
N GLY A 62 -0.34 2.67 6.56
CA GLY A 62 0.21 3.99 6.25
C GLY A 62 -0.78 5.13 6.54
N SER A 63 -2.08 4.85 6.42
CA SER A 63 -3.14 5.83 6.66
C SER A 63 -3.46 6.03 8.15
N THR A 64 -3.00 5.15 9.05
CA THR A 64 -3.12 5.40 10.51
C THR A 64 -2.04 6.34 11.03
N ASN A 65 -1.02 6.67 10.24
CA ASN A 65 0.12 7.48 10.67
C ASN A 65 -0.30 8.84 11.27
N ASP A 66 -1.38 9.47 10.80
CA ASP A 66 -1.89 10.74 11.37
C ASP A 66 -2.24 10.65 12.86
N TYR A 67 -2.43 9.43 13.38
CA TYR A 67 -2.80 9.14 14.77
C TYR A 67 -1.66 8.49 15.58
N GLU A 68 -0.50 8.29 14.96
CA GLU A 68 0.64 7.58 15.53
C GLU A 68 1.75 8.53 16.00
N SER A 69 2.52 8.07 16.99
CA SER A 69 3.76 8.74 17.40
C SER A 69 4.80 8.72 16.28
N SER A 70 5.76 9.65 16.28
CA SER A 70 6.85 9.67 15.28
C SER A 70 7.63 8.36 15.22
N THR A 71 7.84 7.71 16.36
CA THR A 71 8.44 6.38 16.47
C THR A 71 7.61 5.33 15.72
N ASN A 72 6.29 5.29 15.95
CA ASN A 72 5.41 4.33 15.29
C ASN A 72 5.26 4.62 13.80
N LYS A 73 5.23 5.89 13.37
CA LYS A 73 5.24 6.27 11.95
C LYS A 73 6.45 5.68 11.22
N ILE A 74 7.63 5.73 11.83
CA ILE A 74 8.84 5.16 11.25
C ILE A 74 8.71 3.63 11.18
N LYS A 75 8.27 2.96 12.26
CA LYS A 75 8.02 1.51 12.26
C LYS A 75 7.03 1.09 11.16
N ASN A 76 5.93 1.81 11.05
CA ASN A 76 4.91 1.61 10.02
C ASN A 76 5.48 1.83 8.62
N GLY A 77 6.42 2.78 8.44
CA GLY A 77 7.11 3.00 7.19
C GLY A 77 7.93 1.79 6.73
N TYR A 78 8.60 1.08 7.65
CA TYR A 78 9.32 -0.16 7.33
C TYR A 78 8.36 -1.28 6.93
N LEU A 79 7.32 -1.53 7.73
CA LEU A 79 6.30 -2.53 7.43
C LEU A 79 5.59 -2.23 6.10
N PHE A 80 5.29 -0.95 5.84
CA PHE A 80 4.69 -0.52 4.58
C PHE A 80 5.54 -0.98 3.38
N LYS A 81 6.85 -0.69 3.42
CA LYS A 81 7.77 -1.10 2.34
C LYS A 81 7.78 -2.61 2.18
N GLU A 82 7.99 -3.34 3.26
CA GLU A 82 8.08 -4.81 3.26
C GLU A 82 6.85 -5.46 2.60
N HIS A 83 5.65 -5.03 3.00
CA HIS A 83 4.43 -5.56 2.42
C HIS A 83 4.22 -5.13 0.97
N ILE A 84 4.59 -3.90 0.57
CA ILE A 84 4.50 -3.50 -0.84
C ILE A 84 5.50 -4.27 -1.71
N GLU A 85 6.73 -4.49 -1.26
CA GLU A 85 7.72 -5.32 -1.97
C GLU A 85 7.24 -6.76 -2.14
N MET A 86 6.64 -7.35 -1.09
CA MET A 86 6.00 -8.66 -1.19
C MET A 86 4.80 -8.67 -2.16
N SER A 87 3.99 -7.61 -2.16
CA SER A 87 2.88 -7.47 -3.11
C SER A 87 3.38 -7.39 -4.56
N ILE A 88 4.51 -6.70 -4.81
CA ILE A 88 5.17 -6.63 -6.13
C ILE A 88 5.74 -7.99 -6.54
N SER A 89 6.38 -8.73 -5.63
CA SER A 89 6.95 -10.04 -5.95
C SER A 89 5.87 -11.06 -6.34
N LEU A 90 4.72 -11.00 -5.66
CA LEU A 90 3.55 -11.85 -5.94
C LEU A 90 2.76 -11.40 -7.18
N ASN A 91 2.66 -10.09 -7.44
CA ASN A 91 2.01 -9.54 -8.62
C ASN A 91 2.76 -8.31 -9.16
N PRO A 92 3.74 -8.52 -10.06
CA PRO A 92 4.60 -7.44 -10.56
C PRO A 92 3.89 -6.51 -11.55
N THR A 93 2.70 -6.90 -12.01
CA THR A 93 1.95 -6.19 -13.06
C THR A 93 0.98 -5.15 -12.51
N ASP A 94 0.80 -5.07 -11.19
CA ASP A 94 -0.07 -4.07 -10.58
C ASP A 94 0.63 -2.71 -10.51
N PRO A 95 0.21 -1.71 -11.32
CA PRO A 95 0.83 -0.39 -11.31
C PRO A 95 0.65 0.32 -9.97
N ALA A 96 -0.39 0.01 -9.18
CA ALA A 96 -0.60 0.65 -7.89
C ALA A 96 0.53 0.33 -6.89
N ASN A 97 1.05 -0.90 -6.93
CA ASN A 97 2.15 -1.29 -6.03
C ASN A 97 3.44 -0.50 -6.33
N HIS A 98 3.79 -0.33 -7.61
CA HIS A 98 4.94 0.48 -8.02
C HIS A 98 4.74 1.95 -7.64
N TYR A 99 3.54 2.49 -7.81
CA TYR A 99 3.22 3.85 -7.35
C TYR A 99 3.44 4.02 -5.85
N LEU A 100 2.97 3.06 -5.03
CA LEU A 100 3.11 3.08 -3.58
C LEU A 100 4.57 2.99 -3.14
N LEU A 101 5.37 2.14 -3.78
CA LEU A 101 6.80 2.02 -3.48
C LEU A 101 7.57 3.28 -3.89
N GLY A 102 7.27 3.86 -5.05
CA GLY A 102 7.83 5.15 -5.47
C GLY A 102 7.51 6.28 -4.48
N ARG A 103 6.26 6.34 -3.99
CA ARG A 103 5.84 7.28 -2.94
C ARG A 103 6.62 7.08 -1.64
N TRP A 104 6.92 5.83 -1.28
CA TRP A 104 7.74 5.51 -0.11
C TRP A 104 9.18 5.99 -0.30
N CYS A 105 9.81 5.70 -1.45
CA CYS A 105 11.16 6.15 -1.80
C CYS A 105 11.29 7.67 -1.69
N TYR A 106 10.36 8.41 -2.30
CA TYR A 106 10.31 9.86 -2.20
C TYR A 106 10.14 10.34 -0.75
N GLY A 107 9.26 9.71 0.02
CA GLY A 107 9.06 10.02 1.43
C GLY A 107 10.34 9.87 2.26
N VAL A 108 11.12 8.81 2.01
CA VAL A 108 12.41 8.56 2.66
C VAL A 108 13.46 9.62 2.31
N CYS A 109 13.51 10.07 1.06
CA CYS A 109 14.37 11.17 0.65
C CYS A 109 14.04 12.46 1.43
N MET A 110 12.74 12.70 1.69
CA MET A 110 12.24 13.90 2.34
C MET A 110 12.23 13.84 3.88
N LEU A 111 12.71 12.75 4.51
CA LEU A 111 12.79 12.65 5.97
C LEU A 111 13.72 13.72 6.56
N SER A 112 13.21 14.40 7.59
CA SER A 112 13.96 15.39 8.36
C SER A 112 15.10 14.76 9.17
N TRP A 113 16.06 15.58 9.60
CA TRP A 113 17.19 15.12 10.43
C TRP A 113 16.72 14.44 11.73
N MET A 114 15.67 14.96 12.37
CA MET A 114 15.10 14.38 13.59
C MET A 114 14.49 13.00 13.33
N GLU A 115 13.74 12.83 12.24
CA GLU A 115 13.15 11.53 11.86
C GLU A 115 14.23 10.51 11.53
N ARG A 116 15.30 10.91 10.84
CA ARG A 116 16.47 10.07 10.58
C ARG A 116 17.12 9.61 11.88
N LYS A 117 17.27 10.50 12.87
CA LYS A 117 17.84 10.15 14.19
C LYS A 117 16.98 9.14 14.95
N ILE A 118 15.65 9.29 14.92
CA ILE A 118 14.73 8.31 15.53
C ILE A 118 14.86 6.95 14.81
N ALA A 119 14.92 6.96 13.48
CA ALA A 119 15.07 5.73 12.70
C ALA A 119 16.40 5.01 12.99
N SER A 120 17.53 5.73 13.09
CA SER A 120 18.82 5.14 13.48
C SER A 120 18.76 4.51 14.87
N SER A 121 18.06 5.13 15.82
CA SER A 121 17.90 4.60 17.19
C SER A 121 17.10 3.29 17.23
N LEU A 122 16.10 3.15 16.36
CA LEU A 122 15.20 1.99 16.35
C LEU A 122 15.71 0.83 15.47
N PHE A 123 16.36 1.13 14.35
CA PHE A 123 16.62 0.16 13.27
C PHE A 123 18.10 0.05 12.86
N ALA A 124 19.03 0.51 13.73
CA ALA A 124 20.47 0.64 13.51
C ALA A 124 20.88 1.64 12.42
N SER A 125 20.20 1.63 11.27
CA SER A 125 20.35 2.62 10.20
C SER A 125 18.98 3.18 9.79
N PRO A 126 18.87 4.48 9.47
CA PRO A 126 17.64 5.04 8.96
C PRO A 126 17.36 4.50 7.54
N PRO A 127 16.09 4.49 7.08
CA PRO A 127 15.82 4.07 5.72
C PRO A 127 16.52 5.03 4.76
N VAL A 128 17.13 4.47 3.72
CA VAL A 128 17.79 5.21 2.65
C VAL A 128 17.09 4.86 1.34
N SER A 129 16.86 5.87 0.52
CA SER A 129 16.37 5.74 -0.85
C SER A 129 16.85 6.94 -1.65
N THR A 130 16.77 6.86 -2.98
CA THR A 130 17.14 7.95 -3.89
C THR A 130 15.94 8.48 -4.67
N ILE A 131 16.07 9.70 -5.19
CA ILE A 131 15.07 10.26 -6.11
C ILE A 131 14.98 9.42 -7.39
N ASP A 132 16.11 8.86 -7.85
CA ASP A 132 16.15 7.99 -9.04
C ASP A 132 15.37 6.69 -8.82
N GLU A 133 15.48 6.06 -7.64
CA GLU A 133 14.65 4.90 -7.28
C GLU A 133 13.16 5.23 -7.33
N SER A 134 12.77 6.37 -6.75
CA SER A 134 11.38 6.84 -6.81
C SER A 134 10.92 7.07 -8.25
N LEU A 135 11.77 7.69 -9.09
CA LEU A 135 11.46 7.97 -10.48
C LEU A 135 11.29 6.69 -11.29
N ASN A 136 12.18 5.71 -11.10
CA ASN A 136 12.12 4.43 -11.78
C ASN A 136 10.79 3.70 -11.49
N HIS A 137 10.33 3.72 -10.24
CA HIS A 137 9.00 3.19 -9.90
C HIS A 137 7.87 3.94 -10.60
N PHE A 138 7.89 5.27 -10.66
CA PHE A 138 6.86 6.03 -11.38
C PHE A 138 6.89 5.79 -12.89
N LEU A 139 8.06 5.60 -13.50
CA LEU A 139 8.17 5.21 -14.91
C LEU A 139 7.59 3.82 -15.17
N GLN A 140 7.77 2.88 -14.23
CA GLN A 140 7.16 1.55 -14.32
C GLN A 140 5.63 1.61 -14.29
N VAL A 141 5.04 2.53 -13.50
CA VAL A 141 3.59 2.79 -13.50
C VAL A 141 3.12 3.20 -14.89
N CYS A 142 3.82 4.14 -15.53
CA CYS A 142 3.50 4.60 -16.87
C CYS A 142 3.56 3.46 -17.88
N HIS A 143 4.63 2.65 -17.83
CA HIS A 143 4.80 1.50 -18.71
C HIS A 143 3.65 0.49 -18.58
N LEU A 144 3.33 0.06 -17.36
CA LEU A 144 2.26 -0.90 -17.07
C LEU A 144 0.87 -0.36 -17.44
N SER A 145 0.60 0.92 -17.17
CA SER A 145 -0.68 1.56 -17.47
C SER A 145 -0.89 1.75 -18.97
N LEU A 146 0.17 2.11 -19.71
CA LEU A 146 0.13 2.27 -21.16
C LEU A 146 -0.04 0.93 -21.87
N LEU A 147 0.53 -0.16 -21.37
CA LEU A 147 0.26 -1.51 -21.86
C LEU A 147 -1.22 -1.86 -21.70
N PHE A 148 -1.83 -1.52 -20.57
CA PHE A 148 -3.27 -1.74 -20.34
C PHE A 148 -4.15 -0.95 -21.31
N ILE A 149 -3.85 0.34 -21.52
CA ILE A 149 -4.64 1.21 -22.41
C ILE A 149 -4.46 0.86 -23.89
N THR A 150 -3.23 0.58 -24.31
CA THR A 150 -2.87 0.45 -25.73
C THR A 150 -3.14 -0.97 -26.26
N ILE A 151 -2.89 -2.01 -25.46
CA ILE A 151 -2.98 -3.41 -25.93
C ILE A 151 -4.35 -4.02 -25.61
N LEU A 152 -4.94 -3.75 -24.43
CA LEU A 152 -6.17 -4.44 -24.02
C LEU A 152 -7.46 -3.73 -24.46
N ARG A 153 -7.43 -2.41 -24.68
CA ARG A 153 -8.61 -1.66 -25.15
C ARG A 153 -9.07 -2.11 -26.55
N PRO A 154 -8.19 -2.33 -27.53
CA PRO A 154 -8.59 -2.89 -28.83
C PRO A 154 -9.12 -4.33 -28.72
N ILE A 155 -8.53 -5.16 -27.87
CA ILE A 155 -8.94 -6.57 -27.69
C ILE A 155 -10.34 -6.67 -27.05
N PHE A 156 -10.67 -5.78 -26.11
CA PHE A 156 -12.02 -5.70 -25.52
C PHE A 156 -13.07 -5.14 -26.48
N TYR A 157 -12.69 -4.24 -27.39
CA TYR A 157 -13.60 -3.74 -28.44
C TYR A 157 -13.89 -4.82 -29.51
N LEU A 158 -12.89 -5.63 -29.87
CA LEU A 158 -13.05 -6.69 -30.87
C LEU A 158 -13.85 -7.89 -30.34
N LYS A 159 -13.79 -8.19 -29.04
CA LYS A 159 -14.51 -9.34 -28.44
C LYS A 159 -16.01 -9.08 -28.17
N ASN A 160 -16.49 -7.84 -28.36
CA ASN A 160 -17.90 -7.46 -28.21
C ASN A 160 -18.54 -7.05 -29.57
N MET A 161 -17.93 -7.44 -30.69
CA MET A 161 -18.46 -7.24 -32.05
C MET A 161 -19.00 -8.52 -32.71
N ASP A 162 -19.18 -9.61 -31.94
CA ASP A 162 -19.90 -10.82 -32.37
C ASP A 162 -21.21 -10.98 -31.59
#